data_AF-A0A4Y7STK1-F1
#
_entry.id   AF-A0A4Y7STK1-F1
#
_cell.length_a   1.000
_cell.length_b   1.000
_cell.length_c   1.000
_cell.angle_alpha   90.00
_cell.angle_beta   90.00
_cell.angle_gamma   90.00
#
_symmetry.space_group_name_H-M   'P 1'
#
loop_
_entity.id
_entity.type
_entity.pdbx_description
1 polymer ?
#
loop_
_entity_poly.entity_id
_entity_poly.type
_entity_poly.pdbx_seq_one_letter_code
_entity_poly.pdbx_strand_id
1 'polypeptide(L)'
;MWDPAMQRPKLCDFDLAYPCKKTRLVVEEVGPSGPTGLSKNRTWIFTAKELLSDAAMAGEVKCVYRHDVEAFVAVLVWIVCRYQDGKVKANSPLEHWIQRSHLECRKKRGRTFDQIAMGEFHNLPVFRRRYGSASA
;
A
#
# COMPACT_ATOMS: atom_id res chain seq x y z
N MET A 1 9.71 11.02 0.33
CA MET A 1 10.85 11.72 -0.31
C MET A 1 12.15 11.07 0.11
N TRP A 2 13.03 10.75 -0.85
CA TRP A 2 14.36 10.20 -0.56
C TRP A 2 15.32 11.34 -0.26
N ASP A 3 16.03 11.26 0.87
CA ASP A 3 17.14 12.16 1.16
C ASP A 3 18.44 11.51 0.66
N PRO A 4 19.03 11.99 -0.46
CA PRO A 4 20.22 11.37 -1.02
C PRO A 4 21.48 11.61 -0.18
N ALA A 5 21.53 12.69 0.60
CA ALA A 5 22.67 13.01 1.46
C ALA A 5 22.72 12.09 2.68
N MET A 6 21.56 11.78 3.26
CA MET A 6 21.46 10.92 4.45
C MET A 6 21.20 9.45 4.10
N GLN A 7 20.91 9.13 2.84
CA GLN A 7 20.41 7.83 2.39
C GLN A 7 19.22 7.32 3.23
N ARG A 8 18.28 8.22 3.56
CA ARG A 8 17.14 7.92 4.43
C ARG A 8 15.82 8.21 3.72
N PRO A 9 14.85 7.28 3.79
CA PRO A 9 13.49 7.59 3.38
C PRO A 9 12.86 8.54 4.40
N LYS A 10 12.24 9.63 3.92
CA LYS A 10 11.39 10.53 4.70
C LYS A 10 9.95 10.38 4.21
N LEU A 11 9.03 10.07 5.11
CA LEU A 11 7.60 10.15 4.79
C LEU A 11 7.22 11.63 4.58
N CYS A 12 6.45 11.91 3.56
CA CYS A 12 6.05 13.26 3.14
C CYS A 12 4.62 13.23 2.60
N ASP A 13 4.11 14.38 2.16
CA ASP A 13 2.77 14.52 1.59
C ASP A 13 1.66 14.20 2.61
N PHE A 14 1.64 14.98 3.70
CA PHE A 14 0.67 14.86 4.78
C PHE A 14 -0.60 15.71 4.55
N ASP A 15 -0.80 16.24 3.34
CA ASP A 15 -1.92 17.13 3.00
C ASP A 15 -3.28 16.41 3.09
N LEU A 16 -3.26 15.07 3.01
CA LEU A 16 -4.41 14.19 3.21
C LEU A 16 -4.42 13.49 4.58
N ALA A 17 -3.48 13.82 5.47
CA ALA A 17 -3.41 13.22 6.79
C ALA A 17 -4.50 13.79 7.70
N TYR A 18 -5.11 12.92 8.49
CA TYR A 18 -6.16 13.31 9.44
C TYR A 18 -5.64 13.18 10.87
N PRO A 19 -5.82 14.21 11.72
CA PRO A 19 -5.45 14.11 13.12
C PRO A 19 -6.36 13.08 13.80
N CYS A 20 -5.74 12.02 14.36
CA CYS A 20 -6.44 11.07 15.21
C CYS A 20 -6.84 11.78 16.51
N LYS A 21 -8.14 11.98 16.75
CA LYS A 21 -8.62 12.51 18.03
C LYS A 21 -8.54 11.37 19.04
N LYS A 22 -7.63 11.47 20.01
CA LYS A 22 -7.59 10.54 21.16
C LYS A 22 -8.71 10.91 22.14
N THR A 23 -9.83 10.19 22.12
CA THR A 23 -10.71 10.11 23.30
C THR A 23 -10.04 9.20 24.33
N ARG A 24 -9.92 9.68 25.58
CA ARG A 24 -9.04 9.15 26.62
C ARG A 24 -9.44 7.77 27.17
N LEU A 25 -10.43 7.10 26.58
CA LEU A 25 -10.95 5.81 26.99
C LEU A 25 -11.35 5.06 25.71
N VAL A 26 -10.59 4.00 25.41
CA VAL A 26 -10.90 2.86 24.51
C VAL A 26 -11.66 3.16 23.21
N VAL A 27 -11.00 2.82 22.08
CA VAL A 27 -11.39 3.01 20.66
C VAL A 27 -10.85 4.31 20.04
N GLU A 28 -10.01 4.13 19.02
CA GLU A 28 -9.43 5.19 18.19
C GLU A 28 -10.53 5.88 17.39
N GLU A 29 -10.99 7.06 17.84
CA GLU A 29 -12.08 7.78 17.20
C GLU A 29 -11.65 9.08 16.49
N VAL A 30 -11.51 9.03 15.16
CA VAL A 30 -11.55 10.24 14.31
C VAL A 30 -13.00 10.74 14.17
N GLY A 31 -13.27 12.03 14.44
CA GLY A 31 -14.62 12.60 14.52
C GLY A 31 -15.42 12.65 13.21
N PRO A 32 -16.74 12.92 13.28
CA PRO A 32 -17.72 12.67 12.21
C PRO A 32 -17.73 13.68 11.04
N SER A 33 -16.73 14.53 10.91
CA SER A 33 -16.77 15.68 9.99
C SER A 33 -15.41 16.00 9.36
N GLY A 34 -14.77 15.00 8.74
CA GLY A 34 -13.69 15.21 7.77
C GLY A 34 -14.25 15.27 6.34
N PRO A 35 -13.52 15.79 5.34
CA PRO A 35 -13.97 15.87 3.96
C PRO A 35 -14.46 14.50 3.48
N THR A 36 -15.75 14.43 3.20
CA THR A 36 -16.55 13.23 2.87
C THR A 36 -16.29 12.71 1.45
N GLY A 37 -15.06 12.82 0.96
CA GLY A 37 -14.71 12.38 -0.37
C GLY A 37 -13.28 11.91 -0.41
N LEU A 38 -13.09 10.61 -0.64
CA LEU A 38 -11.85 10.11 -1.21
C LEU A 38 -11.68 10.83 -2.55
N SER A 39 -10.93 11.94 -2.55
CA SER A 39 -10.77 12.75 -3.75
C SER A 39 -10.24 11.85 -4.87
N LYS A 40 -10.61 12.17 -6.11
CA LYS A 40 -10.18 11.52 -7.35
C LYS A 40 -8.64 11.42 -7.52
N ASN A 41 -7.87 11.91 -6.55
CA ASN A 41 -6.42 12.01 -6.57
C ASN A 41 -5.73 10.90 -5.75
N ARG A 42 -6.45 10.00 -5.07
CA ARG A 42 -5.80 8.86 -4.40
C ARG A 42 -5.27 7.85 -5.41
N THR A 43 -4.03 7.41 -5.20
CA THR A 43 -3.41 6.33 -5.95
C THR A 43 -4.02 4.98 -5.55
N TRP A 44 -5.07 4.54 -6.26
CA TRP A 44 -5.88 3.38 -5.90
C TRP A 44 -5.08 2.11 -5.57
N ILE A 45 -3.94 1.90 -6.24
CA ILE A 45 -3.08 0.73 -6.03
C ILE A 45 -2.58 0.60 -4.58
N PHE A 46 -2.45 1.71 -3.85
CA PHE A 46 -2.00 1.73 -2.45
C PHE A 46 -3.13 1.98 -1.45
N THR A 47 -4.33 2.36 -1.89
CA THR A 47 -5.48 2.60 -1.00
C THR A 47 -5.96 1.30 -0.37
N ALA A 48 -6.09 1.20 0.96
CA ALA A 48 -6.56 -0.01 1.66
C ALA A 48 -7.87 -0.62 1.09
N LYS A 49 -8.06 -1.94 1.23
CA LYS A 49 -9.11 -2.71 0.54
C LYS A 49 -10.51 -2.22 0.91
N GLU A 50 -10.71 -1.88 2.17
CA GLU A 50 -11.97 -1.33 2.68
C GLU A 50 -12.26 0.06 2.10
N LEU A 51 -11.20 0.87 1.94
CA LEU A 51 -11.26 2.20 1.35
C LEU A 51 -11.42 2.20 -0.18
N LEU A 52 -11.42 1.03 -0.83
CA LEU A 52 -11.75 0.87 -2.26
C LEU A 52 -13.22 0.47 -2.50
N SER A 53 -14.07 0.52 -1.46
CA SER A 53 -15.51 0.26 -1.55
C SER A 53 -16.30 1.49 -2.01
N ASP A 54 -17.50 1.28 -2.56
CA ASP A 54 -18.41 2.37 -2.89
C ASP A 54 -18.80 3.18 -1.64
N ALA A 55 -19.05 2.50 -0.52
CA ALA A 55 -19.31 3.14 0.78
C ALA A 55 -18.15 4.06 1.20
N ALA A 56 -16.89 3.65 0.99
CA ALA A 56 -15.74 4.50 1.26
C ALA A 56 -15.66 5.70 0.29
N MET A 57 -16.00 5.52 -0.99
CA MET A 57 -16.08 6.62 -1.96
C MET A 57 -17.20 7.61 -1.61
N ALA A 58 -18.30 7.13 -1.01
CA ALA A 58 -19.37 7.95 -0.45
C ALA A 58 -19.00 8.60 0.91
N GLY A 59 -17.80 8.33 1.44
CA GLY A 59 -17.33 8.88 2.70
C GLY A 59 -17.91 8.22 3.96
N GLU A 60 -18.56 7.06 3.81
CA GLU A 60 -19.21 6.33 4.90
C GLU A 60 -18.22 5.45 5.68
N VAL A 61 -17.06 5.15 5.09
CA VAL A 61 -16.00 4.37 5.73
C VAL A 61 -14.96 5.28 6.33
N LYS A 62 -14.74 5.13 7.63
CA LYS A 62 -13.75 5.88 8.39
C LYS A 62 -12.32 5.42 8.08
N CYS A 63 -11.42 6.39 7.95
CA CYS A 63 -9.99 6.10 7.84
C CYS A 63 -9.38 5.85 9.24
N VAL A 64 -8.74 4.72 9.44
CA VAL A 64 -8.05 4.30 10.68
C VAL A 64 -6.64 3.81 10.38
N TYR A 65 -5.77 3.73 11.39
CA TYR A 65 -4.33 3.45 11.21
C TYR A 65 -4.02 2.12 10.48
N ARG A 66 -4.88 1.09 10.63
CA ARG A 66 -4.72 -0.19 9.90
C ARG A 66 -4.71 -0.02 8.37
N HIS A 67 -5.37 1.02 7.86
CA HIS A 67 -5.40 1.29 6.42
C HIS A 67 -4.05 1.78 5.90
N ASP A 68 -3.34 2.59 6.70
CA ASP A 68 -2.00 3.05 6.36
C ASP A 68 -0.99 1.88 6.39
N VAL A 69 -1.17 0.93 7.31
CA VAL A 69 -0.40 -0.31 7.35
C VAL A 69 -0.65 -1.17 6.11
N GLU A 70 -1.91 -1.35 5.69
CA GLU A 70 -2.23 -2.07 4.45
C GLU A 70 -1.62 -1.37 3.22
N ALA A 71 -1.70 -0.04 3.17
CA ALA A 71 -1.09 0.77 2.11
C ALA A 71 0.43 0.57 2.05
N PHE A 72 1.09 0.57 3.21
CA PHE A 72 2.53 0.32 3.30
C PHE A 72 2.90 -1.09 2.80
N VAL A 73 2.14 -2.12 3.18
CA VAL A 73 2.33 -3.49 2.67
C VAL A 73 2.14 -3.54 1.15
N ALA A 74 1.14 -2.85 0.61
CA ALA A 74 0.92 -2.75 -0.83
C ALA A 74 2.11 -2.11 -1.56
N VAL A 75 2.72 -1.04 -0.98
CA VAL A 75 3.94 -0.42 -1.51
C VAL A 75 5.12 -1.39 -1.50
N LEU A 76 5.32 -2.17 -0.43
CA LEU A 76 6.39 -3.15 -0.36
C LEU A 76 6.22 -4.25 -1.42
N VAL A 77 5.02 -4.83 -1.52
CA VAL A 77 4.71 -5.83 -2.55
C VAL A 77 4.92 -5.26 -3.95
N TRP A 78 4.50 -4.01 -4.17
CA TRP A 78 4.73 -3.31 -5.43
C TRP A 78 6.21 -3.19 -5.78
N ILE A 79 7.03 -2.69 -4.86
CA ILE A 79 8.47 -2.50 -5.07
C ILE A 79 9.14 -3.85 -5.36
N VAL A 80 8.90 -4.84 -4.51
CA VAL A 80 9.52 -6.17 -4.57
C VAL A 80 9.19 -6.92 -5.86
N CYS A 81 7.95 -6.77 -6.37
CA CYS A 81 7.51 -7.47 -7.58
C CYS A 81 7.75 -6.67 -8.86
N ARG A 82 7.92 -5.34 -8.78
CA ARG A 82 8.05 -4.47 -9.96
C ARG A 82 9.48 -4.03 -10.22
N TYR A 83 10.37 -4.06 -9.23
CA TYR A 83 11.75 -3.66 -9.38
C TYR A 83 12.70 -4.82 -9.11
N GLN A 84 13.76 -4.90 -9.92
CA GLN A 84 14.88 -5.82 -9.74
C GLN A 84 16.16 -5.07 -10.10
N ASP A 85 17.17 -5.14 -9.23
CA ASP A 85 18.46 -4.44 -9.40
C ASP A 85 18.29 -2.94 -9.68
N GLY A 86 17.34 -2.30 -8.97
CA GLY A 86 17.03 -0.88 -9.11
C GLY A 86 16.29 -0.49 -10.41
N LYS A 87 15.95 -1.45 -11.28
CA LYS A 87 15.26 -1.22 -12.55
C LYS A 87 13.86 -1.82 -12.53
N VAL A 88 12.94 -1.22 -13.28
CA VAL A 88 11.60 -1.78 -13.47
C VAL A 88 11.71 -3.08 -14.27
N LYS A 89 11.11 -4.17 -13.78
CA LYS A 89 11.02 -5.44 -14.49
C LYS A 89 10.06 -5.30 -15.68
N ALA A 90 10.46 -5.76 -16.85
CA ALA A 90 9.53 -5.96 -17.96
C ALA A 90 8.50 -7.03 -17.57
N ASN A 91 7.23 -6.82 -17.93
CA ASN A 91 6.11 -7.73 -17.61
C ASN A 91 5.92 -7.94 -16.11
N SER A 92 5.85 -6.85 -15.34
CA SER A 92 5.64 -6.96 -13.90
C SER A 92 4.29 -7.65 -13.64
N PRO A 93 4.25 -8.67 -12.77
CA PRO A 93 3.03 -9.43 -12.47
C PRO A 93 1.96 -8.59 -11.80
N LEU A 94 2.25 -7.32 -11.47
CA LEU A 94 1.34 -6.37 -10.83
C LEU A 94 0.85 -5.27 -11.78
N GLU A 95 1.18 -5.30 -13.08
CA GLU A 95 0.66 -4.32 -14.04
C GLU A 95 -0.87 -4.20 -14.00
N HIS A 96 -1.55 -5.32 -13.74
CA HIS A 96 -3.00 -5.36 -13.59
C HIS A 96 -3.51 -4.65 -12.32
N TRP A 97 -2.67 -4.15 -11.43
CA TRP A 97 -3.12 -3.28 -10.35
C TRP A 97 -3.37 -1.85 -10.85
N ILE A 98 -2.68 -1.39 -11.90
CA ILE A 98 -2.89 -0.05 -12.48
C ILE A 98 -4.24 -0.05 -13.21
N GLN A 99 -5.30 0.32 -12.50
CA GLN A 99 -6.68 0.24 -13.00
C GLN A 99 -7.32 1.62 -13.11
N ARG A 100 -8.38 1.71 -13.92
CA ARG A 100 -9.21 2.91 -14.07
C ARG A 100 -10.38 2.96 -13.07
N SER A 101 -10.54 1.92 -12.24
CA SER A 101 -11.60 1.80 -11.26
C SER A 101 -11.08 1.29 -9.91
N HIS A 102 -11.55 1.89 -8.82
CA HIS A 102 -11.25 1.44 -7.46
C HIS A 102 -11.78 0.02 -7.20
N LEU A 103 -12.92 -0.37 -7.77
CA LEU A 103 -13.49 -1.72 -7.62
C LEU A 103 -12.63 -2.77 -8.32
N GLU A 104 -12.16 -2.46 -9.54
CA GLU A 104 -11.24 -3.33 -10.27
C GLU A 104 -9.93 -3.50 -9.51
N CYS A 105 -9.37 -2.39 -9.00
CA CYS A 105 -8.17 -2.41 -8.17
C CYS A 105 -8.39 -3.26 -6.91
N ARG A 106 -9.53 -3.11 -6.22
CA ARG A 106 -9.90 -3.89 -5.04
C ARG A 106 -9.91 -5.39 -5.33
N LYS A 107 -10.56 -5.79 -6.41
CA LYS A 107 -10.68 -7.20 -6.82
C LYS A 107 -9.33 -7.78 -7.22
N LYS A 108 -8.55 -7.06 -8.04
CA LYS A 108 -7.26 -7.53 -8.57
C LYS A 108 -6.19 -7.59 -7.49
N ARG A 109 -6.07 -6.57 -6.64
CA ARG A 109 -5.14 -6.56 -5.51
C ARG A 109 -5.53 -7.59 -4.45
N GLY A 110 -6.82 -7.68 -4.13
CA GLY A 110 -7.34 -8.69 -3.19
C GLY A 110 -6.89 -10.09 -3.60
N ARG A 111 -7.14 -10.48 -4.86
CA ARG A 111 -6.67 -11.77 -5.38
C ARG A 111 -5.16 -11.97 -5.26
N THR A 112 -4.36 -10.95 -5.54
CA THR A 112 -2.90 -11.06 -5.38
C THR A 112 -2.49 -11.25 -3.91
N PHE A 113 -3.10 -10.53 -2.97
CA PHE A 113 -2.83 -10.75 -1.55
C PHE A 113 -3.28 -12.12 -1.07
N ASP A 114 -4.42 -12.62 -1.55
CA ASP A 114 -4.89 -13.98 -1.25
C ASP A 114 -3.88 -15.02 -1.77
N GLN A 115 -3.40 -14.87 -3.02
CA GLN A 115 -2.36 -15.74 -3.60
C GLN A 115 -1.04 -15.67 -2.82
N ILE A 116 -0.63 -14.49 -2.35
CA ILE A 116 0.58 -14.34 -1.53
C ILE A 116 0.40 -15.07 -0.19
N ALA A 117 -0.76 -14.88 0.46
CA ALA A 117 -1.06 -15.51 1.75
C ALA A 117 -1.13 -17.04 1.64
N MET A 118 -1.62 -17.57 0.52
CA MET A 118 -1.67 -19.01 0.24
C MET A 118 -0.34 -19.59 -0.29
N GLY A 119 0.68 -18.76 -0.53
CA GLY A 119 1.96 -19.20 -1.10
C GLY A 119 1.91 -19.55 -2.59
N GLU A 120 0.84 -19.20 -3.29
CA GLU A 120 0.61 -19.46 -4.72
C GLU A 120 1.19 -18.35 -5.62
N PHE A 121 1.64 -17.24 -5.03
CA PHE A 121 2.17 -16.13 -5.79
C PHE A 121 3.65 -16.34 -6.16
N HIS A 122 3.89 -16.95 -7.32
CA HIS A 122 5.23 -17.37 -7.77
C HIS A 122 6.19 -16.25 -8.20
N ASN A 123 5.78 -14.98 -8.13
CA ASN A 123 6.61 -13.84 -8.58
C ASN A 123 7.32 -13.07 -7.46
N LEU A 124 7.19 -13.50 -6.20
CA LEU A 124 8.04 -12.97 -5.14
C LEU A 124 9.48 -13.40 -5.38
N PRO A 125 10.47 -12.51 -5.20
CA PRO A 125 11.86 -12.91 -5.29
C PRO A 125 12.17 -13.96 -4.23
N VAL A 126 12.73 -15.07 -4.67
CA VAL A 126 13.34 -16.04 -3.76
C VAL A 126 14.61 -15.38 -3.24
N PHE A 127 14.58 -14.91 -1.99
CA PHE A 127 15.78 -14.43 -1.30
C PHE A 127 16.74 -15.61 -1.08
N ARG A 128 17.57 -15.92 -2.06
CA ARG A 128 18.73 -16.79 -1.86
C ARG A 128 19.75 -16.00 -1.05
N ARG A 129 19.98 -16.41 0.20
CA ARG A 129 21.12 -15.96 1.00
C ARG A 129 22.40 -16.29 0.21
N ARG A 130 23.04 -15.30 -0.42
CA ARG A 130 24.44 -15.44 -0.82
C ARG A 130 25.27 -15.33 0.46
N TYR A 131 25.51 -16.46 1.12
CA TYR A 131 26.69 -16.52 1.98
C TYR A 131 27.89 -16.40 1.04
N GLY A 132 28.57 -15.26 1.09
CA GLY A 132 29.85 -15.11 0.43
C GLY A 132 30.82 -16.11 1.06
N SER A 133 31.21 -17.13 0.29
CA SER A 133 32.42 -17.89 0.57
C SER A 133 33.60 -16.93 0.40
N ALA A 134 34.03 -16.34 1.51
CA ALA A 134 35.35 -15.74 1.61
C ALA A 134 36.36 -16.89 1.53
N SER A 135 36.87 -17.14 0.33
CA SER A 135 38.09 -17.91 0.12
C SER A 135 39.27 -16.99 0.39
N ALA A 136 39.99 -17.27 1.48
CA ALA A 136 41.37 -16.87 1.70
C ALA A 136 42.25 -18.12 1.58
#